data_AF-A0A7S1K8V5-F1
#
_entry.id   AF-A0A7S1K8V5-F1
#
_cell.length_a   1.000
_cell.length_b   1.000
_cell.length_c   1.000
_cell.angle_alpha   90.00
_cell.angle_beta   90.00
_cell.angle_gamma   90.00
#
_symmetry.space_group_name_H-M   'P 1'
#
loop_
_entity.id
_entity.type
_entity.pdbx_description
1 polymer ?
#
loop_
_entity_poly.entity_id
_entity_poly.type
_entity_poly.pdbx_seq_one_letter_code
_entity_poly.pdbx_strand_id
1 'polypeptide(L)'
;MACEVLSMIGSFDELSDVQPVGGCHCGGVHLPIGAVSCHHDHHPSEEQRKEWGRLNDEGRVDWCSREGKWNVHAAASMNYQVAMSPTLFDVDDGTFASHYSKTKRCLAFVDSFVWSEYGDRLRTYFNTYEINAHFVPINIPEEQKTLATLKRCAQEIVDFGLDRR
;
A
#
# COMPACT_ATOMS: atom_id res chain seq x y z
N MET A 1 0.02 9.08 -32.61
CA MET A 1 0.08 7.81 -31.86
C MET A 1 0.22 8.19 -30.39
N ALA A 2 -0.87 8.07 -29.63
CA ALA A 2 -0.87 8.39 -28.21
C ALA A 2 -0.45 7.14 -27.43
N CYS A 3 0.66 7.23 -26.71
CA CYS A 3 1.12 6.19 -25.80
C CYS A 3 0.74 6.65 -24.39
N GLU A 4 -0.34 6.10 -23.83
CA GLU A 4 -0.78 6.42 -22.47
C GLU A 4 0.13 5.70 -21.47
N VAL A 5 0.98 6.46 -20.79
CA VAL A 5 1.80 5.96 -19.68
C VAL A 5 0.97 6.10 -18.40
N LEU A 6 0.37 5.00 -17.96
CA LEU A 6 -0.33 4.91 -16.68
C LEU A 6 0.70 4.82 -15.53
N SER A 7 0.96 5.95 -14.88
CA SER A 7 1.67 6.01 -13.60
C SER A 7 0.66 5.96 -12.46
N MET A 8 0.56 4.84 -11.76
CA MET A 8 -0.16 4.77 -10.49
C MET A 8 0.75 5.25 -9.36
N ILE A 9 0.47 6.45 -8.83
CA ILE A 9 1.13 6.99 -7.64
C ILE A 9 0.10 6.98 -6.52
N GLY A 10 0.28 6.08 -5.55
CA GLY A 10 -0.47 6.11 -4.31
C GLY A 10 0.17 7.10 -3.35
N SER A 11 -0.47 8.24 -3.11
CA SER A 11 -0.19 9.09 -1.95
C SER A 11 -1.21 8.77 -0.87
N PHE A 12 -0.74 8.23 0.26
CA PHE A 12 -1.55 8.02 1.45
C PHE A 12 -1.32 9.21 2.37
N ASP A 13 -2.05 10.31 2.15
CA ASP A 13 -2.09 11.45 3.06
C ASP A 13 -3.45 11.52 3.77
N GLU A 14 -3.39 11.96 5.02
CA GLU A 14 -4.38 11.86 6.10
C GLU A 14 -5.81 12.32 5.73
N LEU A 15 -6.78 11.46 6.08
CA LEU A 15 -8.21 11.78 6.10
C LEU A 15 -8.52 12.75 7.25
N SER A 16 -8.70 14.03 6.92
CA SER A 16 -9.51 14.94 7.72
C SER A 16 -10.70 15.43 6.89
N ASP A 17 -11.87 15.48 7.54
CA ASP A 17 -13.16 15.95 7.05
C ASP A 17 -14.07 14.98 6.28
N VAL A 18 -14.87 14.23 7.05
CA VAL A 18 -16.21 13.77 6.63
C VAL A 18 -17.23 14.17 7.70
N GLN A 19 -18.14 15.07 7.33
CA GLN A 19 -19.30 15.48 8.15
C GLN A 19 -20.33 14.33 8.24
N PRO A 20 -21.03 14.14 9.38
CA PRO A 20 -21.93 13.01 9.55
C PRO A 20 -23.31 13.28 8.93
N VAL A 21 -23.82 12.32 8.15
CA VAL A 21 -25.23 12.28 7.71
C VAL A 21 -25.86 10.94 8.10
N GLY A 22 -26.95 11.02 8.88
CA GLY A 22 -27.94 9.96 9.04
C GLY A 22 -27.74 9.04 10.25
N GLY A 23 -28.31 9.42 11.39
CA GLY A 23 -28.32 8.60 12.61
C GLY A 23 -29.43 7.54 12.62
N CYS A 24 -29.12 6.38 13.20
CA CYS A 24 -30.12 5.39 13.63
C CYS A 24 -30.10 5.31 15.16
N HIS A 25 -31.24 5.60 15.79
CA HIS A 25 -31.40 5.62 17.25
C HIS A 25 -31.82 4.25 17.77
N CYS A 26 -30.86 3.49 18.31
CA CYS A 26 -31.11 2.41 19.27
C CYS A 26 -29.98 2.43 20.31
N GLY A 27 -30.33 2.69 21.58
CA GLY A 27 -29.53 2.27 22.75
C GLY A 27 -28.02 2.52 22.70
N GLY A 28 -27.64 3.79 22.68
CA GLY A 28 -26.33 4.36 23.05
C GLY A 28 -25.09 3.45 23.05
N VAL A 29 -24.43 3.32 21.90
CA VAL A 29 -22.99 3.60 21.72
C VAL A 29 -22.78 4.00 20.25
N HIS A 30 -22.24 5.18 19.98
CA HIS A 30 -21.86 5.63 18.64
C HIS A 30 -20.52 4.97 18.28
N LEU A 31 -20.52 3.94 17.43
CA LEU A 31 -19.27 3.30 16.98
C LEU A 31 -18.78 3.96 15.68
N PRO A 32 -17.51 4.38 15.59
CA PRO A 32 -16.94 4.88 14.35
C PRO A 32 -16.74 3.76 13.31
N ILE A 33 -16.75 4.14 12.04
CA ILE A 33 -16.47 3.25 10.90
C ILE A 33 -15.06 2.66 11.09
N GLY A 34 -14.96 1.32 11.14
CA GLY A 34 -13.73 0.59 11.44
C GLY A 34 -13.65 -0.01 12.84
N ALA A 35 -14.65 0.20 13.70
CA ALA A 35 -14.71 -0.47 14.99
C ALA A 35 -15.00 -1.96 14.82
N VAL A 36 -14.06 -2.80 15.23
CA VAL A 36 -14.32 -4.22 15.52
C VAL A 36 -15.06 -4.24 16.86
N SER A 37 -16.39 -4.31 16.84
CA SER A 37 -17.15 -4.65 18.05
C SER A 37 -17.06 -6.15 18.26
N CYS A 38 -16.04 -6.59 18.97
CA CYS A 38 -16.08 -7.89 19.63
C CYS A 38 -17.14 -7.77 20.74
N HIS A 39 -18.40 -8.12 20.46
CA HIS A 39 -19.33 -8.46 21.53
C HIS A 39 -18.83 -9.76 22.18
N HIS A 40 -17.85 -9.63 23.07
CA HIS A 40 -17.53 -10.66 24.05
C HIS A 40 -18.34 -10.32 25.29
N ASP A 41 -19.50 -10.97 25.45
CA ASP A 41 -20.29 -10.89 26.68
C ASP A 41 -19.58 -11.55 27.89
N HIS A 42 -18.33 -11.97 27.73
CA HIS A 42 -17.46 -12.39 28.82
C HIS A 42 -15.99 -12.12 28.48
N HIS A 43 -15.38 -11.22 29.25
CA HIS A 43 -13.92 -11.12 29.29
C HIS A 43 -13.41 -12.32 30.11
N PRO A 44 -12.57 -13.22 29.55
CA PRO A 44 -12.15 -14.41 30.26
C PRO A 44 -11.30 -14.06 31.49
N SER A 45 -11.52 -14.78 32.59
CA SER A 45 -10.71 -14.68 33.79
C SER A 45 -9.25 -15.11 33.53
N GLU A 46 -8.32 -14.77 34.43
CA GLU A 46 -6.92 -15.21 34.33
C GLU A 46 -6.78 -16.73 34.34
N GLU A 47 -7.65 -17.44 35.05
CA GLU A 47 -7.68 -18.90 35.08
C GLU A 47 -8.16 -19.48 33.75
N GLN A 48 -9.18 -18.88 33.14
CA GLN A 48 -9.65 -19.25 31.79
C GLN A 48 -8.56 -19.01 30.74
N ARG A 49 -7.81 -17.90 30.83
CA ARG A 49 -6.67 -17.62 29.94
C ARG A 49 -5.55 -18.65 30.06
N LYS A 50 -5.25 -19.10 31.29
CA LYS A 50 -4.26 -20.17 31.54
C LYS A 50 -4.77 -21.53 31.02
N GLU A 51 -6.07 -21.79 31.09
CA GLU A 51 -6.67 -23.01 30.58
C GLU A 51 -6.76 -23.04 29.04
N TRP A 52 -6.95 -21.88 28.40
CA TRP A 52 -7.05 -21.72 26.94
C TRP A 52 -5.70 -21.74 26.24
N GLY A 53 -4.62 -21.42 26.95
CA GLY A 53 -3.26 -21.56 26.46
C GLY A 53 -2.62 -22.85 26.96
N ARG A 54 -2.89 -23.99 26.30
CA ARG A 54 -2.07 -25.19 26.50
C ARG A 54 -0.88 -25.17 25.55
N LEU A 55 0.29 -25.49 26.11
CA LEU A 55 1.44 -25.84 25.29
C LEU A 55 1.18 -27.21 24.67
N ASN A 56 1.30 -27.32 23.35
CA ASN A 56 1.37 -28.61 22.68
C ASN A 56 2.73 -29.30 23.00
N ASP A 57 2.92 -30.53 22.52
CA ASP A 57 4.13 -31.31 22.78
C ASP A 57 5.42 -30.65 22.23
N GLU A 58 5.29 -29.64 21.37
CA GLU A 58 6.39 -28.82 20.85
C GLU A 58 6.62 -27.50 21.60
N GLY A 59 5.87 -27.23 22.68
CA GLY A 59 5.98 -25.99 23.44
C GLY A 59 5.36 -24.76 22.76
N ARG A 60 4.43 -24.95 21.80
CA ARG A 60 3.66 -23.85 21.21
C ARG A 60 2.29 -23.76 21.85
N VAL A 61 1.80 -22.53 22.03
CA VAL A 61 0.44 -22.28 22.51
C VAL A 61 -0.55 -22.62 21.39
N ASP A 62 -1.34 -23.67 21.59
CA ASP A 62 -2.43 -24.03 20.68
C ASP A 62 -3.74 -23.41 21.19
N TRP A 63 -4.27 -22.45 20.43
CA TRP A 63 -5.55 -21.81 20.72
C TRP A 63 -6.66 -22.67 20.16
N CYS A 64 -7.10 -23.67 20.91
CA CYS A 64 -8.30 -24.43 20.55
C CYS A 64 -9.51 -23.48 20.65
N SER A 65 -10.00 -22.97 19.50
CA SER A 65 -11.29 -22.29 19.45
C SER A 65 -12.38 -23.34 19.72
N ARG A 66 -12.69 -23.58 20.98
CA ARG A 66 -13.73 -24.51 21.38
C ARG A 66 -15.08 -23.84 21.13
N GLU A 67 -15.52 -23.90 19.88
CA GLU A 67 -16.84 -23.53 19.36
C GLU A 67 -17.30 -22.08 19.64
N GLY A 68 -17.50 -21.31 18.56
CA GLY A 68 -18.03 -19.94 18.61
C GLY A 68 -18.35 -19.43 17.21
N LYS A 69 -19.16 -18.36 17.13
CA LYS A 69 -19.40 -17.62 15.87
C LYS A 69 -18.82 -16.22 16.02
N TRP A 70 -17.98 -15.83 15.07
CA TRP A 70 -17.42 -14.47 15.00
C TRP A 70 -17.99 -13.76 13.78
N ASN A 71 -18.44 -12.53 13.98
CA ASN A 71 -18.76 -11.61 12.90
C ASN A 71 -17.58 -10.64 12.76
N VAL A 72 -16.91 -10.68 11.62
CA VAL A 72 -15.83 -9.74 11.29
C VAL A 72 -16.36 -8.77 10.26
N HIS A 73 -16.43 -7.49 10.62
CA HIS A 73 -16.73 -6.40 9.72
C HIS A 73 -15.48 -5.54 9.57
N ALA A 74 -14.80 -5.68 8.42
CA ALA A 74 -13.63 -4.87 8.08
C ALA A 74 -13.85 -4.27 6.69
N ALA A 75 -13.65 -2.96 6.58
CA ALA A 75 -13.66 -2.24 5.31
C ALA A 75 -12.47 -1.29 5.29
N ALA A 76 -11.70 -1.33 4.21
CA ALA A 76 -10.63 -0.38 3.95
C ALA A 76 -11.02 0.44 2.72
N SER A 77 -11.24 1.74 2.90
CA SER A 77 -11.47 2.66 1.78
C SER A 77 -10.17 2.91 1.05
N MET A 78 -10.20 2.83 -0.28
CA MET A 78 -9.10 3.28 -1.15
C MET A 78 -9.49 4.61 -1.79
N ASN A 79 -8.59 5.59 -1.74
CA ASN A 79 -8.75 6.88 -2.39
C ASN A 79 -7.51 7.14 -3.26
N TYR A 80 -7.73 7.44 -4.54
CA TYR A 80 -6.67 7.78 -5.49
C TYR A 80 -7.18 8.81 -6.49
N GLN A 81 -6.26 9.58 -7.06
CA GLN A 81 -6.55 10.58 -8.07
C GLN A 81 -5.83 10.22 -9.36
N VAL A 82 -6.47 10.51 -10.49
CA VAL A 82 -5.86 10.38 -11.83
C VAL A 82 -5.77 11.77 -12.42
N ALA A 83 -4.54 12.23 -12.65
CA ALA A 83 -4.25 13.53 -13.24
C ALA A 83 -3.50 13.33 -14.56
N MET A 84 -3.91 14.06 -15.59
CA MET A 84 -3.15 14.15 -16.83
C MET A 84 -2.20 15.34 -16.75
N SER A 85 -0.92 15.12 -17.02
CA SER A 85 0.05 16.20 -17.19
C SER A 85 0.81 16.01 -18.50
N PRO A 86 0.65 16.93 -19.48
CA PRO A 86 1.45 16.95 -20.70
C PRO A 86 2.95 17.18 -20.42
N THR A 87 3.27 17.77 -19.27
CA THR A 87 4.59 18.28 -18.88
C THR A 87 5.23 17.46 -17.74
N LEU A 88 4.72 16.25 -17.46
CA LEU A 88 5.06 15.45 -16.26
C LEU A 88 6.57 15.29 -15.98
N PHE A 89 7.40 15.24 -17.02
CA PHE A 89 8.85 15.12 -16.93
C PHE A 89 9.59 16.29 -17.61
N ASP A 90 8.96 17.46 -17.69
CA ASP A 90 9.63 18.70 -18.04
C ASP A 90 10.32 19.26 -16.81
N VAL A 91 11.58 19.69 -16.95
CA VAL A 91 12.39 20.15 -15.82
C VAL A 91 11.79 21.36 -15.10
N ASP A 92 10.94 22.14 -15.77
CA ASP A 92 10.24 23.30 -15.20
C ASP A 92 8.97 22.92 -14.43
N ASP A 93 8.48 21.67 -14.55
CA ASP A 93 7.30 21.15 -13.86
C ASP A 93 7.69 20.32 -12.63
N GLY A 94 7.71 20.96 -11.47
CA GLY A 94 8.03 20.33 -10.18
C GLY A 94 6.90 19.48 -9.57
N THR A 95 5.75 19.36 -10.24
CA THR A 95 4.56 18.73 -9.66
C THR A 95 4.83 17.28 -9.26
N PHE A 96 5.42 16.48 -10.15
CA PHE A 96 5.76 15.09 -9.84
C PHE A 96 6.86 14.98 -8.78
N ALA A 97 7.90 15.82 -8.87
CA ALA A 97 8.99 15.85 -7.91
C ALA A 97 8.55 16.22 -6.48
N SER A 98 7.45 16.98 -6.34
CA SER A 98 6.91 17.36 -5.02
C SER A 98 6.52 16.16 -4.16
N HIS A 99 6.07 15.06 -4.77
CA HIS A 99 5.75 13.81 -4.08
C HIS A 99 6.98 13.13 -3.45
N TYR A 100 8.18 13.44 -3.93
CA TYR A 100 9.45 12.93 -3.41
C TYR A 100 10.17 13.92 -2.49
N SER A 101 9.50 15.01 -2.07
CA SER A 101 10.08 16.05 -1.21
C SER A 101 10.68 15.50 0.10
N LYS A 102 10.03 14.50 0.70
CA LYS A 102 10.47 13.87 1.96
C LYS A 102 11.53 12.79 1.75
N THR A 103 11.29 11.85 0.84
CA THR A 103 12.15 10.65 0.70
C THR A 103 13.37 10.88 -0.17
N LYS A 104 13.26 11.76 -1.18
CA LYS A 104 14.30 12.03 -2.20
C LYS A 104 14.87 10.76 -2.84
N ARG A 105 14.10 9.68 -2.84
CA ARG A 105 14.48 8.35 -3.34
C ARG A 105 13.31 7.75 -4.11
N CYS A 106 13.60 7.13 -5.25
CA CYS A 106 12.60 6.50 -6.09
C CYS A 106 13.12 5.17 -6.63
N LEU A 107 12.32 4.11 -6.54
CA LEU A 107 12.51 2.89 -7.32
C LEU A 107 11.52 2.92 -8.47
N ALA A 108 12.03 2.99 -9.70
CA ALA A 108 11.19 3.14 -10.89
C ALA A 108 11.39 1.94 -11.81
N PHE A 109 10.38 1.07 -11.88
CA PHE A 109 10.27 0.08 -12.94
C PHE A 109 9.77 0.77 -14.20
N VAL A 110 10.55 0.74 -15.27
CA VAL A 110 10.23 1.41 -16.54
C VAL A 110 10.25 0.38 -17.64
N ASP A 111 9.28 0.41 -18.54
CA ASP A 111 9.34 -0.44 -19.73
C ASP A 111 10.64 -0.18 -20.52
N SER A 112 11.24 -1.23 -21.06
CA SER A 112 12.53 -1.14 -21.74
C SER A 112 12.52 -0.24 -22.98
N PHE A 113 11.43 -0.21 -23.74
CA PHE A 113 11.30 0.68 -24.89
C PHE A 113 11.08 2.13 -24.44
N VAL A 114 10.25 2.34 -23.41
CA VAL A 114 10.08 3.66 -22.78
C VAL A 114 11.42 4.17 -22.24
N TRP A 115 12.22 3.31 -21.62
CA TRP A 115 13.54 3.67 -21.12
C TRP A 115 14.51 4.02 -22.25
N SER A 116 14.48 3.30 -23.37
CA SER A 116 15.32 3.62 -24.52
C SER A 116 14.97 4.98 -25.14
N GLU A 117 13.69 5.34 -25.18
CA GLU A 117 13.23 6.58 -25.81
C GLU A 117 13.33 7.79 -24.87
N TYR A 118 12.97 7.61 -23.59
CA TYR A 118 12.80 8.70 -22.64
C TYR A 118 13.77 8.66 -21.45
N GLY A 119 14.69 7.70 -21.41
CA GLY A 119 15.60 7.51 -20.27
C GLY A 119 16.47 8.72 -19.96
N ASP A 120 16.94 9.46 -20.97
CA ASP A 120 17.72 10.70 -20.76
C ASP A 120 16.87 11.82 -20.17
N ARG A 121 15.61 11.95 -20.62
CA ARG A 121 14.66 12.93 -20.06
C ARG A 121 14.34 12.61 -18.60
N LEU A 122 14.08 11.34 -18.28
CA LEU A 122 13.85 10.87 -16.91
C LEU A 122 15.07 11.14 -16.03
N ARG A 123 16.28 10.74 -16.46
CA ARG A 123 17.51 11.01 -15.71
C ARG A 123 17.70 12.50 -15.43
N THR A 124 17.52 13.34 -16.45
CA THR A 124 17.67 14.79 -16.32
C THR A 124 16.68 15.35 -15.30
N TYR A 125 15.39 14.99 -15.42
CA TYR A 125 14.35 15.44 -14.50
C TYR A 125 14.67 15.07 -13.04
N PHE A 126 14.94 13.80 -12.77
CA PHE A 126 15.20 13.33 -11.41
C PHE A 126 16.49 13.95 -10.83
N ASN A 127 17.51 14.16 -11.64
CA ASN A 127 18.73 14.86 -11.23
C ASN A 127 18.48 16.34 -10.88
N THR A 128 17.68 17.05 -11.69
CA THR A 128 17.32 18.46 -11.43
C THR A 128 16.64 18.64 -10.07
N TYR A 129 15.80 17.68 -9.68
CA TYR A 129 15.07 17.72 -8.40
C TYR A 129 15.77 16.99 -7.24
N GLU A 130 17.01 16.55 -7.46
CA GLU A 130 17.86 15.84 -6.49
C GLU A 130 17.18 14.57 -5.94
N ILE A 131 16.47 13.84 -6.79
CA ILE A 131 15.82 12.58 -6.44
C ILE A 131 16.75 11.44 -6.84
N ASN A 132 17.22 10.68 -5.87
CA ASN A 132 18.03 9.48 -6.10
C ASN A 132 17.14 8.35 -6.63
N ALA A 133 17.05 8.27 -7.97
CA ALA A 133 16.27 7.27 -8.66
C ALA A 133 17.09 6.03 -9.03
N HIS A 134 16.61 4.87 -8.61
CA HIS A 134 17.04 3.58 -9.14
C HIS A 134 16.05 3.14 -10.22
N PHE A 135 16.48 3.23 -11.47
CA PHE A 135 15.67 2.80 -12.62
C PHE A 135 15.96 1.33 -12.93
N VAL A 136 14.89 0.54 -13.03
CA VAL A 136 14.94 -0.87 -13.42
C VAL A 136 14.18 -1.03 -14.73
N PRO A 137 14.88 -1.00 -15.89
CA PRO A 137 14.25 -1.28 -17.18
C PRO A 137 13.77 -2.73 -17.21
N ILE A 138 12.49 -2.92 -17.48
CA ILE A 138 11.84 -4.23 -17.56
C ILE A 138 11.21 -4.41 -18.94
N ASN A 139 11.33 -5.60 -19.51
CA ASN A 139 10.59 -6.00 -20.70
C ASN A 139 9.70 -7.18 -20.28
N ILE A 140 8.42 -6.91 -20.09
CA ILE A 140 7.45 -7.92 -19.66
C ILE A 140 6.32 -7.94 -20.70
N PRO A 141 6.52 -8.64 -21.82
CA PRO A 141 5.40 -8.92 -22.72
C PRO A 141 4.36 -9.77 -21.98
N GLU A 142 3.14 -9.83 -22.52
CA GLU A 142 1.99 -10.46 -21.84
C GLU A 142 2.29 -11.91 -21.41
N GLU A 143 2.98 -12.66 -22.26
CA GLU A 143 3.37 -14.06 -22.03
C GLU A 143 4.33 -14.22 -20.84
N GLN A 144 5.01 -13.15 -20.44
CA GLN A 144 5.96 -13.13 -19.33
C GLN A 144 5.38 -12.51 -18.06
N LYS A 145 4.07 -12.20 -18.00
CA LYS A 145 3.36 -11.84 -16.76
C LYS A 145 3.15 -13.05 -15.85
N THR A 146 4.26 -13.58 -15.37
CA THR A 146 4.31 -14.80 -14.56
C THR A 146 4.70 -14.48 -13.11
N LEU A 147 4.44 -15.42 -12.20
CA LEU A 147 4.91 -15.33 -10.81
C LEU A 147 6.43 -15.28 -10.70
N ALA A 148 7.16 -15.86 -11.66
CA ALA A 148 8.62 -15.78 -11.69
C ALA A 148 9.09 -14.34 -11.93
N THR A 149 8.46 -13.64 -12.87
CA THR A 149 8.72 -12.22 -13.15
C THR A 149 8.34 -11.35 -11.96
N LEU A 150 7.19 -11.61 -11.33
CA LEU A 150 6.79 -10.92 -10.11
C LEU A 150 7.82 -11.11 -8.99
N LYS A 151 8.31 -12.34 -8.78
CA LYS A 151 9.34 -12.64 -7.77
C LYS A 151 10.63 -11.85 -8.02
N ARG A 152 11.03 -11.71 -9.29
CA ARG A 152 12.19 -10.87 -9.66
C ARG A 152 11.94 -9.41 -9.30
N CYS A 153 10.80 -8.82 -9.68
CA CYS A 153 10.48 -7.45 -9.32
C CYS A 153 10.41 -7.24 -7.80
N ALA A 154 9.87 -8.22 -7.06
CA ALA A 154 9.85 -8.19 -5.60
C ALA A 154 11.26 -8.21 -5.00
N GLN A 155 12.21 -8.93 -5.62
CA GLN A 155 13.60 -8.92 -5.19
C GLN A 155 14.24 -7.53 -5.37
N GLU A 156 13.99 -6.85 -6.48
CA GLU A 156 14.46 -5.48 -6.71
C GLU A 156 13.92 -4.50 -5.64
N ILE A 157 12.66 -4.69 -5.19
CA ILE A 157 12.08 -3.91 -4.09
C ILE A 157 12.83 -4.15 -2.78
N VAL A 158 13.16 -5.41 -2.49
CA VAL A 158 13.93 -5.80 -1.30
C VAL A 158 15.35 -5.23 -1.36
N ASP A 159 16.02 -5.36 -2.50
CA ASP A 159 17.41 -4.92 -2.68
C ASP A 159 17.54 -3.40 -2.63
N PHE A 160 16.54 -2.67 -3.16
CA PHE A 160 16.45 -1.22 -3.01
C PHE A 160 16.23 -0.78 -1.54
N GLY A 161 15.66 -1.67 -0.72
CA GLY A 161 15.31 -1.37 0.66
C GLY A 161 14.17 -0.36 0.76
N LEU A 162 13.07 -0.59 0.03
CA LEU A 162 11.88 0.26 0.09
C LEU A 162 11.26 0.19 1.49
N ASP A 163 11.18 1.34 2.19
CA ASP A 163 10.49 1.42 3.48
C ASP A 163 8.96 1.37 3.25
N ARG A 164 8.25 0.78 4.20
CA ARG A 164 6.79 0.73 4.23
C ARG A 164 6.17 2.00 4.82
N ARG A 165 6.97 2.83 5.48
CA ARG A 165 6.54 4.03 6.22
C ARG A 165 6.26 5.23 5.33
#